data_AF-A0A1H2GBA9-F1
#
_entry.id   AF-A0A1H2GBA9-F1
#
_cell.length_a   1.000
_cell.length_b   1.000
_cell.length_c   1.000
_cell.angle_alpha   90.00
_cell.angle_beta   90.00
_cell.angle_gamma   90.00
#
_symmetry.space_group_name_H-M   'P 1'
#
loop_
_entity.id
_entity.type
_entity.pdbx_description
1 polymer ?
#
loop_
_entity_poly.entity_id
_entity_poly.type
_entity_poly.pdbx_seq_one_letter_code
_entity_poly.pdbx_strand_id
1 'polypeptide(L)'
;MPDELPVIKVSTDAPMRHPALGNPPPIAIIEIDGAVRYTTDSLGRVIRAQTVLIEVTPDQPRDKSAQASLKDKVPGDHAGHIIARILGGLGQRLNLVPNLPAWHPARQSS
;
A
#
# COMPACT_ATOMS: atom_id res chain seq x y z
N MET A 1 13.56 1.92 -21.57
CA MET A 1 12.90 1.17 -20.49
C MET A 1 12.91 -0.29 -20.92
N PRO A 2 13.25 -1.28 -20.08
CA PRO A 2 13.06 -2.67 -20.48
C PRO A 2 11.59 -2.89 -20.83
N ASP A 3 11.33 -3.70 -21.88
CA ASP A 3 9.98 -3.94 -22.40
C ASP A 3 9.08 -4.69 -21.41
N GLU A 4 9.67 -5.29 -20.36
CA GLU A 4 8.95 -5.97 -19.29
C GLU A 4 9.57 -5.66 -17.93
N LEU A 5 8.73 -5.29 -16.96
CA LEU A 5 9.16 -5.02 -15.58
C LEU A 5 9.38 -6.34 -14.83
N PRO A 6 10.37 -6.44 -13.93
CA PRO A 6 10.57 -7.62 -13.10
C PRO A 6 9.33 -7.89 -12.24
N VAL A 7 8.87 -9.15 -12.25
CA VAL A 7 7.73 -9.61 -11.45
C VAL A 7 8.21 -10.33 -10.20
N ILE A 8 7.78 -9.85 -9.04
CA ILE A 8 8.11 -10.40 -7.73
C ILE A 8 6.84 -11.00 -7.15
N LYS A 9 6.83 -12.32 -7.01
CA LYS A 9 5.72 -13.05 -6.38
C LYS A 9 5.92 -13.09 -4.87
N VAL A 10 4.90 -12.69 -4.15
CA VAL A 10 4.89 -12.60 -2.69
C VAL A 10 3.67 -13.34 -2.19
N SER A 11 3.84 -14.14 -1.14
CA SER A 11 2.73 -14.77 -0.45
C SER A 11 2.53 -14.18 0.94
N THR A 12 1.28 -13.96 1.32
CA THR A 12 0.93 -13.50 2.68
C THR A 12 0.89 -14.63 3.70
N ASP A 13 0.79 -15.88 3.24
CA ASP A 13 0.81 -17.09 4.08
C ASP A 13 2.24 -17.53 4.47
N ALA A 14 3.26 -16.85 3.96
CA ALA A 14 4.65 -17.16 4.26
C ALA A 14 4.97 -16.91 5.75
N PRO A 15 5.70 -17.82 6.43
CA PRO A 15 6.04 -17.67 7.85
C PRO A 15 6.92 -16.44 8.12
N MET A 16 7.66 -15.97 7.11
CA MET A 16 8.36 -14.69 7.14
C MET A 16 7.74 -13.73 6.13
N ARG A 17 7.47 -12.50 6.59
CA ARG A 17 6.97 -11.43 5.72
C ARG A 17 8.01 -11.06 4.68
N HIS A 18 7.59 -11.01 3.42
CA HIS A 18 8.45 -10.60 2.32
C HIS A 18 8.81 -9.11 2.44
N PRO A 19 10.10 -8.72 2.26
CA PRO A 19 10.55 -7.34 2.46
C PRO A 19 9.84 -6.33 1.54
N ALA A 20 9.43 -6.75 0.33
CA ALA A 20 8.72 -5.88 -0.61
C ALA A 20 7.39 -5.31 -0.07
N LEU A 21 6.79 -5.92 0.95
CA LEU A 21 5.57 -5.40 1.58
C LEU A 21 5.83 -4.11 2.37
N GLY A 22 6.99 -4.02 3.02
CA GLY A 22 7.42 -2.89 3.83
C GLY A 22 8.40 -1.97 3.11
N ASN A 23 9.13 -2.48 2.13
CA ASN A 23 10.07 -1.74 1.31
C ASN A 23 9.97 -2.15 -0.16
N PRO A 24 8.99 -1.61 -0.90
CA PRO A 24 8.78 -1.97 -2.28
C PRO A 24 10.01 -1.61 -3.13
N PRO A 25 10.52 -2.54 -3.96
CA PRO A 25 11.63 -2.27 -4.85
C PRO A 25 11.24 -1.28 -5.95
N PRO A 26 12.20 -0.53 -6.50
CA PRO A 26 11.96 0.38 -7.61
C PRO A 26 11.72 -0.40 -8.92
N ILE A 27 10.93 0.17 -9.84
CA ILE A 27 10.73 -0.30 -11.21
C ILE A 27 10.35 -1.79 -11.23
N ALA A 28 9.29 -2.17 -10.50
CA ALA A 28 8.91 -3.56 -10.35
C ALA A 28 7.39 -3.76 -10.35
N ILE A 29 7.00 -5.01 -10.61
CA ILE A 29 5.65 -5.51 -10.41
C ILE A 29 5.68 -6.47 -9.24
N ILE A 30 4.77 -6.28 -8.28
CA ILE A 30 4.65 -7.10 -7.08
C ILE A 30 3.28 -7.78 -7.13
N GLU A 31 3.28 -9.10 -7.22
CA GLU A 31 2.07 -9.92 -7.23
C GLU A 31 1.91 -10.62 -5.88
N ILE A 32 0.75 -10.42 -5.25
CA ILE A 32 0.42 -10.93 -3.91
C ILE A 32 -0.61 -12.03 -4.07
N ASP A 33 -0.25 -13.26 -3.68
CA ASP A 33 -1.13 -14.44 -3.67
C ASP A 33 -1.96 -14.64 -4.96
N GLY A 34 -1.44 -14.16 -6.11
CA GLY A 34 -2.12 -14.19 -7.41
C GLY A 34 -3.36 -13.29 -7.53
N ALA A 35 -3.74 -12.55 -6.49
CA ALA A 35 -4.98 -11.75 -6.44
C ALA A 35 -4.76 -10.24 -6.58
N VAL A 36 -3.62 -9.74 -6.10
CA VAL A 36 -3.30 -8.30 -6.07
C VAL A 36 -2.01 -8.02 -6.82
N ARG A 37 -1.98 -6.94 -7.60
CA ARG A 37 -0.82 -6.51 -8.37
C ARG A 37 -0.52 -5.03 -8.13
N TYR A 38 0.70 -4.74 -7.71
CA TYR A 38 1.22 -3.38 -7.56
C TYR A 38 2.32 -3.12 -8.59
N THR A 39 2.41 -1.90 -9.10
CA THR A 39 3.51 -1.44 -9.96
C THR A 39 4.19 -0.24 -9.31
N THR A 40 5.51 -0.27 -9.22
CA THR A 40 6.33 0.77 -8.59
C THR A 40 7.13 1.61 -9.59
N ASP A 41 7.36 2.87 -9.25
CA ASP A 41 8.27 3.76 -9.99
C ASP A 41 9.75 3.58 -9.58
N SER A 42 10.64 4.43 -10.10
CA SER A 42 12.08 4.42 -9.79
C SER A 42 12.45 4.68 -8.33
N LEU A 43 11.50 5.16 -7.50
CA LEU A 43 11.70 5.39 -6.07
C LEU A 43 11.02 4.32 -5.20
N GLY A 44 10.41 3.29 -5.81
CA GLY A 44 9.65 2.27 -5.10
C GLY A 44 8.28 2.76 -4.61
N ARG A 45 7.76 3.86 -5.16
CA ARG A 45 6.39 4.34 -4.86
C ARG A 45 5.41 3.62 -5.76
N VAL A 46 4.26 3.23 -5.21
CA VAL A 46 3.21 2.59 -6.00
C VAL A 46 2.54 3.62 -6.91
N ILE A 47 2.56 3.34 -8.22
CA ILE A 47 1.90 4.15 -9.26
C ILE A 47 0.66 3.47 -9.85
N ARG A 48 0.49 2.16 -9.59
CA ARG A 48 -0.68 1.39 -10.01
C ARG A 48 -0.95 0.27 -9.04
N ALA A 49 -2.22 0.09 -8.68
CA ALA A 49 -2.70 -1.06 -7.91
C ALA A 49 -3.90 -1.68 -8.64
N GLN A 50 -3.95 -3.01 -8.69
CA GLN A 50 -5.03 -3.78 -9.25
C GLN A 50 -5.35 -4.94 -8.31
N THR A 51 -6.62 -5.28 -8.18
CA THR A 51 -7.05 -6.42 -7.37
C THR A 51 -8.26 -7.09 -7.98
N VAL A 52 -8.38 -8.39 -7.76
CA VAL A 52 -9.69 -9.05 -7.76
C VAL A 52 -10.34 -8.73 -6.42
N LEU A 53 -11.59 -8.25 -6.44
CA LEU A 53 -12.31 -7.97 -5.21
C LEU A 53 -12.67 -9.29 -4.53
N ILE A 54 -12.15 -9.48 -3.34
CA ILE A 54 -12.53 -10.56 -2.44
C ILE A 54 -13.24 -9.94 -1.24
N GLU A 55 -14.38 -10.50 -0.86
CA GLU A 55 -15.01 -10.15 0.41
C GLU A 55 -14.15 -10.75 1.52
N VAL A 56 -13.45 -9.89 2.26
CA VAL A 56 -12.60 -10.30 3.38
C VAL A 56 -13.32 -10.04 4.70
N THR A 57 -13.16 -10.99 5.61
CA THR A 57 -13.62 -10.89 7.00
C THR A 57 -12.98 -9.69 7.72
N PRO A 58 -13.68 -9.11 8.72
CA PRO A 58 -13.34 -7.80 9.30
C PRO A 58 -12.03 -7.76 10.11
N ASP A 59 -11.46 -8.91 10.49
CA ASP A 59 -10.44 -9.02 11.53
C ASP A 59 -8.99 -8.89 11.08
N GLN A 60 -8.73 -8.13 10.02
CA GLN A 60 -7.38 -7.62 9.87
C GLN A 60 -7.16 -6.53 10.96
N PRO A 61 -6.04 -6.44 11.69
CA PRO A 61 -5.76 -5.31 12.58
C PRO A 61 -5.03 -4.20 11.81
N ARG A 62 -5.17 -2.95 12.26
CA ARG A 62 -4.51 -1.80 11.63
C ARG A 62 -3.02 -1.89 11.94
N ASP A 63 -2.16 -1.93 10.92
CA ASP A 63 -0.72 -1.94 11.14
C ASP A 63 -0.26 -0.53 11.53
N LYS A 64 -0.23 -0.26 12.83
CA LYS A 64 0.16 1.03 13.39
C LYS A 64 1.60 1.40 13.01
N SER A 65 2.49 0.41 12.88
CA SER A 65 3.88 0.64 12.53
C SER A 65 4.01 1.10 11.08
N ALA A 66 3.35 0.42 10.15
CA ALA A 66 3.35 0.80 8.73
C ALA A 66 2.78 2.22 8.52
N GLN A 67 1.76 2.59 9.29
CA GLN A 67 1.16 3.92 9.20
C GLN A 67 2.03 5.02 9.80
N ALA A 68 2.69 4.75 10.92
CA ALA A 68 3.61 5.69 11.54
C ALA A 68 4.83 5.93 10.64
N SER A 69 5.39 4.86 10.06
CA SER A 69 6.64 4.86 9.28
C SER A 69 6.49 5.18 7.78
N LEU A 70 5.27 5.44 7.29
CA LEU A 70 5.06 5.84 5.91
C LEU A 70 5.87 7.12 5.59
N LYS A 71 6.67 7.06 4.53
CA LYS A 71 7.52 8.17 4.08
C LYS A 71 6.69 9.28 3.43
N ASP A 72 7.26 10.47 3.37
CA ASP A 72 6.74 11.63 2.62
C ASP A 72 5.39 12.20 3.11
N LYS A 73 4.94 11.80 4.31
CA LYS A 73 3.84 12.47 5.00
C LYS A 73 4.25 13.87 5.46
N VAL A 74 3.40 14.86 5.25
CA VAL A 74 3.52 16.19 5.88
C VAL A 74 2.64 16.28 7.14
N PRO A 75 2.85 17.27 8.04
CA PRO A 75 2.01 17.42 9.22
C PRO A 75 0.52 17.51 8.86
N GLY A 76 -0.27 16.59 9.43
CA GLY A 76 -1.71 16.47 9.16
C GLY A 76 -2.07 15.33 8.20
N ASP A 77 -1.12 14.78 7.44
CA ASP A 77 -1.39 13.64 6.56
C ASP A 77 -1.71 12.36 7.35
N HIS A 78 -2.62 11.58 6.78
CA HIS A 78 -2.85 10.19 7.16
C HIS A 78 -2.11 9.24 6.23
N ALA A 79 -2.01 7.98 6.67
CA ALA A 79 -1.59 6.87 5.83
C ALA A 79 -2.85 6.18 5.27
N GLY A 80 -3.31 6.66 4.12
CA GLY A 80 -4.48 6.15 3.42
C GLY A 80 -4.19 4.87 2.66
N HIS A 81 -5.16 3.94 2.59
CA HIS A 81 -5.00 2.73 1.79
C HIS A 81 -5.32 3.00 0.32
N ILE A 82 -4.57 2.37 -0.60
CA ILE A 82 -4.87 2.40 -2.04
C ILE A 82 -6.05 1.46 -2.33
N ILE A 83 -5.93 0.20 -1.93
CA ILE A 83 -7.04 -0.76 -1.90
C ILE A 83 -7.61 -0.78 -0.49
N ALA A 84 -8.90 -0.52 -0.37
CA ALA A 84 -9.57 -0.52 0.93
C ALA A 84 -9.48 -1.90 1.58
N ARG A 85 -9.32 -1.92 2.89
CA ARG A 85 -9.12 -3.16 3.65
C ARG A 85 -10.30 -4.11 3.61
N ILE A 86 -11.53 -3.58 3.61
CA ILE A 86 -12.76 -4.36 3.42
C ILE A 86 -12.84 -5.02 2.03
N LEU A 87 -11.98 -4.60 1.09
CA LEU A 87 -11.90 -5.11 -0.27
C LEU A 87 -10.63 -5.95 -0.52
N GLY A 88 -9.97 -6.41 0.55
CA GLY A 88 -8.73 -7.23 0.46
C GLY A 88 -7.43 -6.43 0.54
N GLY A 89 -7.53 -5.13 0.85
CA GLY A 89 -6.36 -4.26 0.95
C GLY A 89 -5.40 -4.62 2.08
N LEU A 90 -4.12 -4.76 1.76
CA LEU A 90 -3.04 -5.01 2.71
C LEU A 90 -2.85 -3.84 3.68
N GLY A 91 -2.50 -4.12 4.94
CA GLY A 91 -2.16 -3.09 5.93
C GLY A 91 -0.72 -2.56 5.83
N GLN A 92 0.12 -3.18 4.98
CA GLN A 92 1.54 -2.87 4.87
C GLN A 92 1.80 -1.64 3.99
N ARG A 93 3.00 -1.05 4.12
CA ARG A 93 3.40 0.21 3.44
C ARG A 93 3.20 0.18 1.92
N LEU A 94 3.35 -0.99 1.29
CA LEU A 94 3.07 -1.17 -0.13
C LEU A 94 1.67 -0.68 -0.56
N ASN A 95 0.67 -0.78 0.32
CA ASN A 95 -0.70 -0.37 0.03
C ASN A 95 -1.07 0.97 0.69
N LEU A 96 -0.10 1.77 1.13
CA LEU A 96 -0.33 3.04 1.82
C LEU A 96 0.24 4.22 1.06
N VAL A 97 -0.49 5.34 1.05
CA VAL A 97 -0.06 6.63 0.50
C VAL A 97 -0.36 7.76 1.49
N PRO A 98 0.48 8.82 1.52
CA PRO A 98 0.11 10.05 2.20
C PRO A 98 -1.19 10.59 1.61
N ASN A 99 -2.17 10.87 2.46
CA ASN A 99 -3.39 11.54 2.05
C ASN A 99 -3.81 12.58 3.07
N LEU A 100 -4.41 13.66 2.57
CA LEU A 100 -5.02 14.66 3.44
C LEU A 100 -6.07 13.99 4.35
N PRO A 101 -6.24 14.51 5.57
CA PRO A 101 -7.35 14.08 6.40
C PRO A 101 -8.66 14.37 5.66
N ALA A 102 -9.67 13.54 5.88
CA ALA A 102 -11.01 13.83 5.39
C ALA A 102 -11.36 15.29 5.75
N TRP A 103 -11.78 16.06 4.75
CA TRP A 103 -11.98 17.50 4.89
C TRP A 103 -12.84 17.80 6.12
N HIS A 104 -12.32 18.64 7.01
CA HIS A 104 -13.04 19.15 8.18
C HIS A 104 -13.28 20.65 7.96
N PRO A 105 -14.54 21.14 7.95
CA PRO A 105 -14.87 22.53 7.64
C PRO A 105 -14.26 23.59 8.58
N ALA A 106 -13.65 23.20 9.70
CA ALA A 106 -13.28 24.11 10.78
C ALA A 106 -11.91 24.81 10.63
N ARG A 107 -11.29 24.82 9.44
CA ARG A 107 -9.99 25.49 9.21
C ARG A 107 -10.04 26.61 8.18
N GLN A 108 -11.02 27.51 8.31
CA GLN A 108 -10.91 28.87 7.78
C GLN A 108 -11.13 29.84 8.93
N SER A 109 -10.06 30.22 9.62
CA SER A 109 -9.98 31.45 10.43
C SER A 109 -8.55 31.63 10.95
N SER A 110 -7.73 32.29 10.15
CA SER A 110 -6.78 33.34 10.56
C SER A 110 -6.13 33.92 9.32
#